data_AF-A0A235H4N9-F1
#
_entry.id   AF-A0A235H4N9-F1
#
_cell.length_a   1.000
_cell.length_b   1.000
_cell.length_c   1.000
_cell.angle_alpha   90.00
_cell.angle_beta   90.00
_cell.angle_gamma   90.00
#
_symmetry.space_group_name_H-M   'P 1'
#
loop_
_entity.id
_entity.type
_entity.pdbx_description
1 polymer ?
#
loop_
_entity_poly.entity_id
_entity_poly.type
_entity_poly.pdbx_seq_one_letter_code
_entity_poly.pdbx_strand_id
1 'polypeptide(L)'
;MIVDIADPAAFSLHPPADALDGVQDGPALDRLLFTRILGLAVQHPGGVTASLGLARGALAELIRRHAAGFAHLLPTLPDGSGEDAIEEEDLRAFLLDHRAAGTAEEEWLAAIVARRALGPNHLWQDMGFANRRELNAMFRRHFPSLVALNSGDMKWKKFFYRQLCEREGLMLCKSPNCEVCDDFSACFSAEDGDPLSTLARVARGEGA
;
A
#
# COMPACT_ATOMS: atom_id res chain seq x y z
N MET A 1 1.81 -9.43 -28.67
CA MET A 1 1.63 -10.51 -27.69
C MET A 1 1.33 -9.85 -26.37
N ILE A 2 0.04 -9.71 -26.07
CA ILE A 2 -0.46 -9.15 -24.82
C ILE A 2 -0.32 -10.27 -23.80
N VAL A 3 0.54 -10.11 -22.80
CA VAL A 3 0.63 -11.07 -21.70
C VAL A 3 -0.71 -10.98 -20.97
N ASP A 4 -1.43 -12.10 -20.94
CA ASP A 4 -2.73 -12.18 -20.28
C ASP A 4 -2.49 -12.08 -18.77
N ILE A 5 -2.77 -10.90 -18.21
CA ILE A 5 -2.62 -10.58 -16.77
C ILE A 5 -3.64 -11.37 -15.93
N ALA A 6 -4.52 -12.17 -16.55
CA ALA A 6 -5.61 -12.87 -15.91
C ALA A 6 -5.29 -14.29 -15.39
N ASP A 7 -4.08 -14.83 -15.57
CA ASP A 7 -3.71 -16.11 -14.95
C ASP A 7 -3.18 -15.91 -13.51
N PRO A 8 -3.93 -16.30 -12.46
CA PRO A 8 -3.48 -16.17 -11.07
C PRO A 8 -2.26 -17.05 -10.75
N ALA A 9 -1.97 -18.09 -11.55
CA ALA A 9 -0.76 -18.89 -11.42
C ALA A 9 0.48 -18.21 -12.06
N ALA A 10 0.27 -17.20 -12.91
CA ALA A 10 1.32 -16.41 -13.55
C ALA A 10 1.47 -15.00 -12.97
N PHE A 11 0.76 -14.67 -11.87
CA PHE A 11 0.97 -13.41 -11.17
C PHE A 11 2.39 -13.38 -10.61
N SER A 12 3.29 -12.75 -11.38
CA SER A 12 4.60 -12.41 -10.88
C SER A 12 4.41 -11.48 -9.68
N LEU A 13 4.90 -11.93 -8.52
CA LEU A 13 5.09 -11.13 -7.31
C LEU A 13 5.78 -9.79 -7.60
N HIS A 14 6.52 -9.73 -8.70
CA HIS A 14 7.24 -8.56 -9.17
C HIS A 14 6.85 -8.26 -10.62
N PRO A 15 5.85 -7.39 -10.86
CA PRO A 15 5.67 -6.73 -12.15
C PRO A 15 6.98 -6.21 -12.75
N PRO A 16 7.09 -6.14 -14.08
CA PRO A 16 8.16 -5.35 -14.67
C PRO A 16 7.99 -3.87 -14.26
N ALA A 17 9.11 -3.18 -14.02
CA ALA A 17 9.11 -1.82 -13.47
C ALA A 17 8.44 -0.76 -14.36
N ASP A 18 8.21 -1.11 -15.63
CA ASP A 18 7.53 -0.33 -16.66
C ASP A 18 6.02 -0.60 -16.74
N ALA A 19 5.44 -1.39 -15.84
CA ALA A 19 4.00 -1.74 -15.86
C ALA A 19 3.06 -0.52 -15.76
N LEU A 20 3.54 0.62 -15.27
CA LEU A 20 2.83 1.89 -15.30
C LEU A 20 2.89 2.61 -16.65
N ASP A 21 3.89 2.33 -17.47
CA ASP A 21 4.16 3.08 -18.68
C ASP A 21 3.02 2.86 -19.69
N GLY A 22 2.33 3.94 -20.05
CA GLY A 22 1.15 3.90 -20.92
C GLY A 22 -0.18 3.63 -20.21
N VAL A 23 -0.19 3.44 -18.89
CA VAL A 23 -1.44 3.36 -18.12
C VAL A 23 -1.99 4.76 -17.87
N GLN A 24 -3.22 5.01 -18.33
CA GLN A 24 -3.89 6.29 -18.11
C GLN A 24 -4.32 6.44 -16.66
N ASP A 25 -4.16 7.65 -16.10
CA ASP A 25 -4.80 8.02 -14.84
C ASP A 25 -6.31 7.88 -14.99
N GLY A 26 -6.94 7.13 -14.08
CA GLY A 26 -8.33 6.72 -14.21
C GLY A 26 -8.58 5.28 -13.76
N PRO A 27 -9.70 4.69 -14.19
CA PRO A 27 -10.07 3.32 -13.83
C PRO A 27 -9.06 2.26 -14.28
N ALA A 28 -8.24 2.53 -15.31
CA ALA A 28 -7.20 1.62 -15.75
C ALA A 28 -6.06 1.50 -14.72
N LEU A 29 -5.67 2.63 -14.12
CA LEU A 29 -4.70 2.66 -13.01
C LEU A 29 -5.27 1.94 -11.78
N ASP A 30 -6.53 2.19 -11.42
CA ASP A 30 -7.17 1.53 -10.27
C ASP A 30 -7.20 0.00 -10.43
N ARG A 31 -7.55 -0.50 -11.63
CA ARG A 31 -7.48 -1.93 -11.95
C ARG A 31 -6.09 -2.51 -11.75
N LEU A 32 -5.04 -1.83 -12.25
CA LEU A 32 -3.66 -2.27 -12.07
C LEU A 32 -3.30 -2.33 -10.58
N LEU A 33 -3.52 -1.25 -9.84
CA LEU A 33 -3.14 -1.14 -8.43
C LEU A 33 -3.85 -2.19 -7.57
N PHE A 34 -5.17 -2.34 -7.69
CA PHE A 34 -5.93 -3.31 -6.90
C PHE A 34 -5.62 -4.75 -7.28
N THR A 35 -5.33 -5.04 -8.55
CA THR A 35 -4.85 -6.36 -8.97
C THR A 35 -3.52 -6.70 -8.29
N ARG A 36 -2.61 -5.73 -8.15
CA ARG A 36 -1.32 -5.93 -7.45
C ARG A 36 -1.50 -6.21 -5.96
N ILE A 37 -2.30 -5.37 -5.31
CA ILE A 37 -2.62 -5.49 -3.89
C ILE A 37 -3.23 -6.88 -3.60
N LEU A 38 -4.19 -7.33 -4.42
CA LEU A 38 -4.81 -8.65 -4.29
C LEU A 38 -3.81 -9.78 -4.54
N GLY A 39 -2.99 -9.68 -5.58
CA GLY A 39 -2.00 -10.71 -5.91
C GLY A 39 -0.97 -10.95 -4.81
N LEU A 40 -0.61 -9.92 -4.03
CA LEU A 40 0.19 -10.11 -2.82
C LEU A 40 -0.66 -10.68 -1.66
N ALA A 41 -1.87 -10.15 -1.44
CA ALA A 41 -2.70 -10.52 -0.31
C ALA A 41 -3.15 -11.98 -0.30
N VAL A 42 -3.37 -12.60 -1.47
CA VAL A 42 -3.75 -14.02 -1.57
C VAL A 42 -2.63 -14.98 -1.12
N GLN A 43 -1.40 -14.48 -1.04
CA GLN A 43 -0.24 -15.27 -0.58
C GLN A 43 -0.04 -15.15 0.94
N HIS A 44 -0.82 -14.32 1.61
CA HIS A 44 -0.70 -14.09 3.04
C HIS A 44 -1.31 -15.25 3.85
N PRO A 45 -0.57 -15.87 4.79
CA PRO A 45 -1.07 -17.03 5.56
C PRO A 45 -2.36 -16.78 6.33
N GLY A 46 -2.58 -15.55 6.79
CA GLY A 46 -3.81 -15.14 7.52
C GLY A 46 -5.06 -14.98 6.65
N GLY A 47 -4.96 -15.20 5.33
CA GLY A 47 -6.07 -15.01 4.40
C GLY A 47 -6.23 -13.56 3.91
N VAL A 48 -6.96 -13.41 2.80
CA VAL A 48 -7.03 -12.15 2.04
C VAL A 48 -7.75 -11.02 2.79
N THR A 49 -8.81 -11.29 3.55
CA THR A 49 -9.54 -10.25 4.29
C THR A 49 -8.70 -9.68 5.42
N ALA A 50 -8.10 -10.54 6.24
CA ALA A 50 -7.18 -10.15 7.31
C ALA A 50 -5.93 -9.45 6.78
N SER A 51 -5.43 -9.85 5.60
CA SER A 51 -4.27 -9.22 4.98
C SER A 51 -4.56 -7.79 4.48
N LEU A 52 -5.83 -7.46 4.18
CA LEU A 52 -6.23 -6.17 3.62
C LEU A 52 -6.99 -5.29 4.60
N GLY A 53 -7.45 -5.81 5.73
CA GLY A 53 -8.32 -5.06 6.66
C GLY A 53 -9.70 -4.77 6.08
N LEU A 54 -10.15 -5.60 5.13
CA LEU A 54 -11.42 -5.40 4.43
C LEU A 54 -12.40 -6.53 4.77
N ALA A 55 -13.61 -6.15 5.19
CA ALA A 55 -14.71 -7.10 5.36
C ALA A 55 -15.16 -7.68 4.01
N ARG A 56 -15.86 -8.82 4.06
CA ARG A 56 -16.32 -9.54 2.85
C ARG A 56 -16.95 -8.63 1.79
N GLY A 57 -17.89 -7.77 2.21
CA GLY A 57 -18.67 -6.93 1.30
C GLY A 57 -17.79 -5.96 0.50
N ALA A 58 -16.90 -5.26 1.19
CA ALA A 58 -15.95 -4.32 0.59
C ALA A 58 -14.98 -5.05 -0.36
N LEU A 59 -14.39 -6.15 0.10
CA LEU A 59 -13.46 -6.93 -0.72
C LEU A 59 -14.13 -7.54 -1.96
N ALA A 60 -15.35 -8.04 -1.81
CA ALA A 60 -16.11 -8.58 -2.93
C ALA A 60 -16.40 -7.50 -3.99
N GLU A 61 -16.72 -6.29 -3.57
CA GLU A 61 -16.97 -5.17 -4.47
C GLU A 61 -15.69 -4.71 -5.17
N LEU A 62 -14.57 -4.62 -4.44
CA LEU A 62 -13.26 -4.32 -5.00
C LEU A 62 -12.89 -5.34 -6.09
N ILE A 63 -13.05 -6.64 -5.82
CA ILE A 63 -12.76 -7.71 -6.79
C ILE A 63 -13.62 -7.56 -8.05
N ARG A 64 -14.93 -7.34 -7.90
CA ARG A 64 -15.85 -7.19 -9.05
C ARG A 64 -15.49 -6.00 -9.92
N ARG A 65 -15.11 -4.87 -9.33
CA ARG A 65 -14.81 -3.63 -10.07
C ARG A 65 -13.44 -3.63 -10.71
N HIS A 66 -12.42 -4.06 -9.97
CA HIS A 66 -11.03 -3.76 -10.31
C HIS A 66 -10.17 -4.98 -10.59
N ALA A 67 -10.61 -6.18 -10.21
CA ALA A 67 -9.74 -7.36 -10.21
C ALA A 67 -10.50 -8.64 -10.57
N ALA A 68 -11.18 -8.63 -11.72
CA ALA A 68 -12.05 -9.72 -12.16
C ALA A 68 -11.34 -11.10 -12.25
N GLY A 69 -10.01 -11.14 -12.47
CA GLY A 69 -9.22 -12.38 -12.43
C GLY A 69 -9.25 -13.09 -11.07
N PHE A 70 -9.57 -12.36 -9.99
CA PHE A 70 -9.72 -12.90 -8.64
C PHE A 70 -11.17 -13.24 -8.26
N ALA A 71 -12.11 -13.25 -9.21
CA ALA A 71 -13.51 -13.56 -8.95
C ALA A 71 -13.73 -14.96 -8.32
N HIS A 72 -12.79 -15.89 -8.55
CA HIS A 72 -12.80 -17.23 -7.95
C HIS A 72 -12.71 -17.22 -6.41
N LEU A 73 -12.25 -16.12 -5.79
CA LEU A 73 -12.19 -15.97 -4.33
C LEU A 73 -13.55 -15.64 -3.69
N LEU A 74 -14.48 -15.05 -4.46
CA LEU A 74 -15.74 -14.52 -3.93
C LEU A 74 -16.55 -15.52 -3.07
N PRO A 75 -16.68 -16.81 -3.44
CA PRO A 75 -17.44 -17.78 -2.66
C PRO A 75 -16.81 -18.09 -1.30
N THR A 76 -15.49 -17.96 -1.17
CA THR A 76 -14.70 -18.42 -0.02
C THR A 76 -14.18 -17.30 0.87
N LEU A 77 -14.49 -16.04 0.55
CA LEU A 77 -14.10 -14.90 1.38
C LEU A 77 -14.61 -15.07 2.83
N PRO A 78 -13.79 -14.82 3.86
CA PRO A 78 -14.26 -14.75 5.24
C PRO A 78 -15.16 -13.52 5.47
N ASP A 79 -16.00 -13.56 6.51
CA ASP A 79 -16.88 -12.42 6.86
C ASP A 79 -16.12 -11.26 7.51
N GLY A 80 -15.15 -11.57 8.38
CA GLY A 80 -14.37 -10.59 9.13
C GLY A 80 -13.22 -9.94 8.34
N SER A 81 -12.79 -8.77 8.79
CA SER A 81 -11.63 -8.00 8.26
C SER A 81 -10.30 -8.34 8.94
N GLY A 82 -10.29 -9.28 9.89
CA GLY A 82 -9.18 -9.50 10.81
C GLY A 82 -9.25 -8.58 12.03
N GLU A 83 -8.29 -8.72 12.93
CA GLU A 83 -8.10 -7.81 14.06
C GLU A 83 -7.22 -6.63 13.61
N ASP A 84 -7.58 -5.43 14.06
CA ASP A 84 -6.82 -4.21 13.80
C ASP A 84 -5.74 -4.06 14.87
N ALA A 85 -4.55 -3.63 14.46
CA ALA A 85 -3.56 -3.12 15.41
C ALA A 85 -4.02 -1.76 15.96
N ILE A 86 -3.54 -1.39 17.15
CA ILE A 86 -3.93 -0.15 17.82
C ILE A 86 -3.65 1.06 16.92
N GLU A 87 -2.47 1.09 16.29
CA GLU A 87 -2.04 2.19 15.42
C GLU A 87 -2.75 2.21 14.05
N GLU A 88 -3.43 1.12 13.66
CA GLU A 88 -4.14 1.04 12.37
C GLU A 88 -5.35 1.96 12.35
N GLU A 89 -6.07 2.09 13.47
CA GLU A 89 -7.27 2.92 13.56
C GLU A 89 -6.96 4.40 13.31
N ASP A 90 -5.95 4.93 14.00
CA ASP A 90 -5.54 6.33 13.88
C ASP A 90 -5.00 6.65 12.49
N LEU A 91 -4.18 5.76 11.92
CA LEU A 91 -3.66 5.95 10.57
C LEU A 91 -4.78 5.88 9.52
N ARG A 92 -5.73 4.96 9.67
CA ARG A 92 -6.88 4.86 8.77
C ARG A 92 -7.74 6.12 8.86
N ALA A 93 -8.03 6.62 10.07
CA ALA A 93 -8.77 7.86 10.25
C ALA A 93 -8.04 9.05 9.58
N PHE A 94 -6.73 9.16 9.79
CA PHE A 94 -5.90 10.17 9.13
C PHE A 94 -5.97 10.07 7.60
N LEU A 95 -5.89 8.87 7.02
CA LEU A 95 -6.01 8.68 5.57
C LEU A 95 -7.40 9.07 5.05
N LEU A 96 -8.46 8.75 5.79
CA LEU A 96 -9.85 9.08 5.44
C LEU A 96 -10.12 10.59 5.44
N ASP A 97 -9.44 11.37 6.28
CA ASP A 97 -9.49 12.84 6.30
C ASP A 97 -8.92 13.48 5.02
N HIS A 98 -8.07 12.74 4.29
CA HIS A 98 -7.30 13.25 3.15
C HIS A 98 -7.67 12.65 1.79
N ARG A 99 -8.87 12.07 1.71
CA ARG A 99 -9.46 11.53 0.48
C ARG A 99 -9.68 12.62 -0.58
N ALA A 100 -9.48 12.27 -1.85
CA ALA A 100 -9.70 13.22 -2.95
C ALA A 100 -11.18 13.48 -3.22
N ALA A 101 -12.01 12.43 -3.20
CA ALA A 101 -13.40 12.49 -3.64
C ALA A 101 -14.41 11.74 -2.74
N GLY A 102 -13.95 11.06 -1.68
CA GLY A 102 -14.79 10.25 -0.81
C GLY A 102 -15.29 8.95 -1.47
N THR A 103 -14.50 8.34 -2.35
CA THR A 103 -14.90 7.13 -3.08
C THR A 103 -14.72 5.86 -2.25
N ALA A 104 -15.36 4.76 -2.68
CA ALA A 104 -15.16 3.46 -2.07
C ALA A 104 -13.71 2.97 -2.22
N GLU A 105 -13.07 3.28 -3.35
CA GLU A 105 -11.67 2.98 -3.61
C GLU A 105 -10.75 3.62 -2.57
N GLU A 106 -11.01 4.88 -2.22
CA GLU A 106 -10.26 5.60 -1.19
C GLU A 106 -10.49 5.04 0.22
N GLU A 107 -11.72 4.60 0.53
CA GLU A 107 -12.01 3.92 1.80
C GLU A 107 -11.26 2.58 1.91
N TRP A 108 -11.25 1.80 0.83
CA TRP A 108 -10.51 0.55 0.78
C TRP A 108 -9.01 0.80 0.90
N LEU A 109 -8.48 1.77 0.15
CA LEU A 109 -7.06 2.13 0.21
C LEU A 109 -6.65 2.67 1.58
N ALA A 110 -7.50 3.43 2.27
CA ALA A 110 -7.21 3.90 3.62
C ALA A 110 -7.01 2.72 4.59
N ALA A 111 -7.91 1.73 4.57
CA ALA A 111 -7.77 0.52 5.39
C ALA A 111 -6.52 -0.30 5.01
N ILE A 112 -6.31 -0.53 3.71
CA ILE A 112 -5.18 -1.30 3.21
C ILE A 112 -3.85 -0.63 3.57
N VAL A 113 -3.71 0.67 3.31
CA VAL A 113 -2.48 1.43 3.58
C VAL A 113 -2.20 1.45 5.08
N ALA A 114 -3.21 1.68 5.93
CA ALA A 114 -3.03 1.66 7.38
C ALA A 114 -2.46 0.32 7.86
N ARG A 115 -3.02 -0.79 7.37
CA ARG A 115 -2.53 -2.14 7.69
C ARG A 115 -1.13 -2.42 7.16
N ARG A 116 -0.86 -2.10 5.89
CA ARG A 116 0.43 -2.35 5.24
C ARG A 116 1.54 -1.44 5.74
N ALA A 117 1.21 -0.27 6.29
CA ALA A 117 2.17 0.64 6.89
C ALA A 117 2.92 0.01 8.08
N LEU A 118 2.28 -0.93 8.79
CA LEU A 118 2.85 -1.66 9.91
C LEU A 118 3.74 -2.85 9.50
N GLY A 119 3.79 -3.17 8.20
CA GLY A 119 4.67 -4.21 7.67
C GLY A 119 6.16 -3.88 7.83
N PRO A 120 7.05 -4.88 7.71
CA PRO A 120 8.49 -4.70 7.96
C PRO A 120 9.26 -4.10 6.78
N ASN A 121 8.67 -3.98 5.59
CA ASN A 121 9.39 -3.56 4.38
C ASN A 121 9.08 -2.10 3.99
N HIS A 122 9.53 -1.65 2.83
CA HIS A 122 9.04 -0.39 2.28
C HIS A 122 7.56 -0.51 1.94
N LEU A 123 6.80 0.58 2.07
CA LEU A 123 5.34 0.54 1.87
C LEU A 123 4.97 0.04 0.48
N TRP A 124 5.72 0.41 -0.57
CA TRP A 124 5.43 -0.06 -1.92
C TRP A 124 5.59 -1.58 -2.05
N GLN A 125 6.54 -2.19 -1.33
CA GLN A 125 6.72 -3.65 -1.28
C GLN A 125 5.56 -4.31 -0.53
N ASP A 126 5.20 -3.78 0.63
CA ASP A 126 4.10 -4.32 1.45
C ASP A 126 2.73 -4.14 0.76
N MET A 127 2.61 -3.23 -0.20
CA MET A 127 1.44 -3.03 -1.07
C MET A 127 1.46 -3.94 -2.32
N GLY A 128 2.56 -4.64 -2.60
CA GLY A 128 2.71 -5.49 -3.80
C GLY A 128 3.00 -4.73 -5.09
N PHE A 129 3.44 -3.48 -4.99
CA PHE A 129 3.78 -2.64 -6.13
C PHE A 129 5.18 -2.93 -6.68
N ALA A 130 5.40 -2.59 -7.94
CA ALA A 130 6.69 -2.77 -8.62
C ALA A 130 7.79 -1.90 -7.99
N ASN A 131 7.42 -0.68 -7.62
CA ASN A 131 8.33 0.37 -7.17
C ASN A 131 7.57 1.53 -6.52
N ARG A 132 8.32 2.52 -6.03
CA ARG A 132 7.77 3.74 -5.44
C ARG A 132 6.94 4.61 -6.41
N ARG A 133 7.14 4.50 -7.73
CA ARG A 133 6.33 5.27 -8.71
C ARG A 133 4.87 4.84 -8.68
N GLU A 134 4.59 3.54 -8.56
CA GLU A 134 3.23 2.99 -8.41
C GLU A 134 2.56 3.48 -7.13
N LEU A 135 3.29 3.42 -6.02
CA LEU A 135 2.80 3.94 -4.74
C LEU A 135 2.47 5.44 -4.85
N ASN A 136 3.35 6.23 -5.45
CA ASN A 136 3.13 7.66 -5.62
C ASN A 136 2.02 7.97 -6.63
N ALA A 137 1.80 7.14 -7.66
CA ALA A 137 0.67 7.28 -8.57
C ALA A 137 -0.67 7.06 -7.84
N MET A 138 -0.73 6.04 -6.97
CA MET A 138 -1.88 5.78 -6.10
C MET A 138 -2.17 6.98 -5.19
N PHE A 139 -1.17 7.50 -4.46
CA PHE A 139 -1.37 8.65 -3.59
C PHE A 139 -1.73 9.93 -4.34
N ARG A 140 -1.15 10.21 -5.51
CA ARG A 140 -1.52 11.40 -6.30
C ARG A 140 -2.97 11.37 -6.74
N ARG A 141 -3.48 10.20 -7.08
CA ARG A 141 -4.86 10.02 -7.54
C ARG A 141 -5.87 10.08 -6.39
N HIS A 142 -5.61 9.34 -5.32
CA HIS A 142 -6.60 9.08 -4.27
C HIS A 142 -6.42 9.95 -3.01
N PHE A 143 -5.22 10.50 -2.79
CA PHE A 143 -4.89 11.30 -1.61
C PHE A 143 -3.97 12.50 -1.95
N PRO A 144 -4.34 13.37 -2.90
CA PRO A 144 -3.47 14.44 -3.39
C PRO A 144 -3.04 15.42 -2.29
N SER A 145 -3.87 15.64 -1.27
CA SER A 145 -3.48 16.47 -0.12
C SER A 145 -2.34 15.86 0.70
N LEU A 146 -2.26 14.53 0.82
CA LEU A 146 -1.13 13.88 1.48
C LEU A 146 0.17 14.05 0.69
N VAL A 147 0.07 13.99 -0.64
CA VAL A 147 1.23 14.26 -1.51
C VAL A 147 1.71 15.69 -1.34
N ALA A 148 0.79 16.66 -1.25
CA ALA A 148 1.13 18.05 -0.99
C ALA A 148 1.76 18.25 0.40
N LEU A 149 1.26 17.57 1.43
CA LEU A 149 1.84 17.60 2.78
C LEU A 149 3.22 16.92 2.85
N ASN A 150 3.43 15.86 2.07
CA ASN A 150 4.71 15.16 1.95
C ASN A 150 5.57 15.72 0.79
N SER A 151 5.59 17.04 0.59
CA SER A 151 6.29 17.69 -0.54
C SER A 151 7.81 17.46 -0.53
N GLY A 152 8.39 17.14 0.63
CA GLY A 152 9.80 16.79 0.79
C GLY A 152 10.15 15.35 0.38
N ASP A 153 9.19 14.56 -0.11
CA ASP A 153 9.36 13.16 -0.50
C ASP A 153 9.93 12.27 0.61
N MET A 154 9.51 12.52 1.86
CA MET A 154 9.84 11.65 2.98
C MET A 154 9.28 10.24 2.72
N LYS A 155 9.98 9.20 3.15
CA LYS A 155 9.45 7.83 3.12
C LYS A 155 8.07 7.77 3.78
N TRP A 156 7.07 7.23 3.10
CA TRP A 156 5.66 7.31 3.51
C TRP A 156 5.41 6.84 4.94
N LYS A 157 6.02 5.73 5.38
CA LYS A 157 5.88 5.25 6.76
C LYS A 157 6.44 6.24 7.80
N LYS A 158 7.58 6.89 7.49
CA LYS A 158 8.16 7.94 8.36
C LYS A 158 7.27 9.18 8.38
N PHE A 159 6.71 9.55 7.24
CA PHE A 159 5.74 10.64 7.13
C PHE A 159 4.50 10.37 8.00
N PHE A 160 3.86 9.21 7.86
CA PHE A 160 2.69 8.85 8.66
C PHE A 160 2.97 8.85 10.16
N TYR A 161 4.07 8.23 10.58
CA TYR A 161 4.47 8.21 11.98
C TYR A 161 4.65 9.64 12.54
N ARG A 162 5.30 10.52 11.77
CA ARG A 162 5.44 11.93 12.13
C ARG A 162 4.08 12.64 12.25
N GLN A 163 3.19 12.45 11.27
CA GLN A 163 1.87 13.10 11.27
C GLN A 163 1.00 12.67 12.46
N LEU A 164 0.98 11.37 12.78
CA LEU A 164 0.23 10.85 13.92
C LEU A 164 0.78 11.41 15.24
N CYS A 165 2.09 11.42 15.42
CA CYS A 165 2.67 11.97 16.64
C CYS A 165 2.49 13.48 16.78
N GLU A 166 2.57 14.24 15.69
CA GLU A 166 2.28 15.68 15.71
C GLU A 166 0.81 15.96 16.10
N ARG A 167 -0.14 15.12 15.66
CA ARG A 167 -1.57 15.21 16.07
C ARG A 167 -1.77 14.95 17.56
N GLU A 168 -0.96 14.08 18.15
CA GLU A 168 -0.93 13.82 19.60
C GLU A 168 -0.13 14.88 20.40
N GLY A 169 0.34 15.94 19.75
CA GLY A 169 1.14 17.00 20.39
C GLY A 169 2.56 16.58 20.76
N LEU A 170 3.04 15.45 20.22
CA LEU A 170 4.38 14.94 20.43
C LEU A 170 5.34 15.47 19.37
N MET A 171 6.46 16.06 19.81
CA MET A 171 7.55 16.41 18.91
C MET A 171 8.55 15.25 18.78
N LEU A 172 8.62 14.69 17.59
CA LEU A 172 9.47 13.54 17.29
C LEU A 172 10.82 13.92 16.66
N CYS A 173 10.85 15.04 15.94
CA CYS A 173 12.08 15.50 15.30
C CYS A 173 13.03 16.13 16.33
N LYS A 174 14.28 15.67 16.32
CA LYS A 174 15.36 16.22 17.16
C LYS A 174 15.82 17.61 16.72
N SER A 175 15.51 17.99 15.47
CA SER A 175 15.88 19.26 14.86
C SER A 175 14.64 19.99 14.35
N PRO A 176 14.57 21.33 14.51
CA PRO A 176 13.51 22.14 13.91
C PRO A 176 13.61 22.22 12.39
N ASN A 177 14.76 21.88 11.79
CA ASN A 177 14.95 21.78 10.34
C ASN A 177 15.43 20.37 9.97
N CYS A 178 14.68 19.70 9.08
CA CYS A 178 15.03 18.35 8.61
C CYS A 178 16.40 18.31 7.96
N GLU A 179 16.79 19.32 7.19
CA GLU A 179 18.04 19.33 6.39
C GLU A 179 19.32 19.26 7.23
N VAL A 180 19.25 19.70 8.49
CA VAL A 180 20.37 19.67 9.44
C VAL A 180 20.22 18.56 10.50
N CYS A 181 19.21 17.71 10.35
CA CYS A 181 18.99 16.58 11.24
C CYS A 181 19.95 15.44 10.89
N ASP A 182 20.63 14.88 11.89
CA ASP A 182 21.54 13.72 11.70
C ASP A 182 20.80 12.51 11.10
N ASP A 183 19.50 12.37 11.37
CA ASP A 183 18.65 11.28 10.87
C ASP A 183 18.03 11.58 9.48
N PHE A 184 18.41 12.69 8.81
CA PHE A 184 17.84 13.10 7.52
C PHE A 184 17.87 11.99 6.47
N SER A 185 19.02 11.31 6.32
CA SER A 185 19.18 10.24 5.33
C SER A 185 18.22 9.06 5.59
N ALA A 186 17.96 8.73 6.85
CA ALA A 186 17.02 7.66 7.20
C ALA A 186 15.58 7.99 6.75
N CYS A 187 15.21 9.28 6.77
CA CYS A 187 13.89 9.78 6.40
C CYS A 187 13.72 10.04 4.89
N PHE A 188 14.77 10.48 4.20
CA PHE A 188 14.69 11.04 2.84
C PHE A 188 15.54 10.32 1.78
N SER A 189 16.31 9.28 2.14
CA SER A 189 17.04 8.51 1.13
C SER A 189 16.08 7.85 0.13
N ALA A 190 16.57 7.63 -1.09
CA ALA A 190 15.89 6.80 -2.07
C ALA A 190 15.57 5.41 -1.49
N GLU A 191 14.43 4.87 -1.88
CA GLU A 191 14.02 3.50 -1.59
C GLU A 191 14.31 2.62 -2.81
N ASP A 192 15.58 2.56 -3.21
CA ASP A 192 16.07 1.69 -4.26
C ASP A 192 16.06 0.25 -3.73
N GLY A 193 14.92 -0.42 -3.82
CA GLY A 193 14.80 -1.83 -3.46
C GLY A 193 14.86 -2.70 -4.69
N ASP A 194 15.80 -3.65 -4.73
CA ASP A 194 15.67 -4.82 -5.57
C ASP A 194 14.42 -5.59 -5.11
N PRO A 195 13.39 -5.77 -5.95
CA PRO A 195 12.21 -6.55 -5.59
C PRO A 195 12.58 -7.98 -5.10
N LEU A 196 13.75 -8.51 -5.49
CA LEU A 196 14.27 -9.80 -5.05
C LEU A 196 14.79 -9.82 -3.60
N SER A 197 14.98 -8.69 -2.92
CA SER A 197 15.50 -8.68 -1.54
C SER A 197 14.53 -9.37 -0.56
N THR A 198 13.22 -9.29 -0.83
CA THR A 198 12.17 -9.95 -0.04
C THR A 198 12.24 -11.47 -0.20
N LEU A 199 12.42 -11.97 -1.43
CA LEU A 199 12.63 -13.40 -1.70
C LEU A 199 13.94 -13.89 -1.10
N ALA A 200 14.99 -13.07 -1.14
CA ALA A 200 16.28 -13.41 -0.55
C ALA A 200 16.20 -13.55 0.98
N ARG A 201 15.37 -12.76 1.69
CA ARG A 201 15.12 -12.94 3.14
C ARG A 201 14.28 -14.16 3.45
N VAL A 202 13.20 -14.39 2.70
CA VAL A 202 12.35 -15.58 2.88
C VAL A 202 13.11 -16.87 2.57
N ALA A 203 13.92 -16.89 1.52
CA ALA A 203 14.78 -18.02 1.18
C ALA A 203 15.92 -18.26 2.19
N ARG A 204 16.31 -17.25 2.97
CA ARG A 204 17.32 -17.36 4.04
C ARG A 204 16.74 -17.69 5.41
N GLY A 205 15.41 -17.72 5.56
CA GLY A 205 14.77 -18.00 6.85
C GLY A 205 15.02 -16.94 7.92
N GLU A 206 15.41 -15.72 7.53
CA GLU A 206 15.74 -14.64 8.46
C GLU A 206 14.50 -13.77 8.71
N GLY A 207 13.77 -14.15 9.77
CA GLY A 207 12.69 -13.37 10.36
C GLY A 207 13.02 -12.99 11.81
N ALA A 208 13.47 -11.75 11.99
CA ALA A 208 13.18 -10.82 13.10
C ALA A 208 13.83 -9.48 12.76
#